data_AF-A0A3M1NBD4-F1
#
_entry.id   AF-A0A3M1NBD4-F1
#
_cell.length_a   1.000
_cell.length_b   1.000
_cell.length_c   1.000
_cell.angle_alpha   90.00
_cell.angle_beta   90.00
_cell.angle_gamma   90.00
#
_symmetry.space_group_name_H-M   'P 1'
#
loop_
_entity.id
_entity.type
_entity.pdbx_description
1 polymer ?
#
loop_
_entity_poly.entity_id
_entity_poly.type
_entity_poly.pdbx_seq_one_letter_code
_entity_poly.pdbx_strand_id
1 'polypeptide(L)'
;MKKNSLLIVLGGIVWAQTTPQALSLKDCIRHALQHSPTVQNSYLDYQLARQKIAEVRAAGLPQLTGNASLRYFIEIPTSLVPGEFFGAPRGTFIPVRFGVPYNLELSVTGTQLLFDGTYFVGLQAARAVKELTYRTYQRSRTEAVAAVTKA
;
A
#
# COMPACT_ATOMS: atom_id res chain seq x y z
N MET A 1 36.67 53.35 -26.71
CA MET A 1 35.44 52.54 -26.77
C MET A 1 35.56 51.37 -25.81
N LYS A 2 34.62 51.26 -24.86
CA LYS A 2 34.18 50.03 -24.15
C LYS A 2 35.22 49.32 -23.27
N LYS A 3 35.00 48.98 -22.00
CA LYS A 3 33.99 49.27 -20.97
C LYS A 3 34.60 48.64 -19.70
N ASN A 4 35.10 49.44 -18.74
CA ASN A 4 35.60 48.92 -17.46
C ASN A 4 34.39 48.54 -16.59
N SER A 5 34.15 47.25 -16.36
CA SER A 5 33.05 46.78 -15.51
C SER A 5 33.50 46.79 -14.05
N LEU A 6 33.22 47.91 -13.39
CA LEU A 6 33.28 48.10 -11.94
C LEU A 6 32.18 47.24 -11.29
N LEU A 7 32.58 46.17 -10.59
CA LEU A 7 31.66 45.29 -9.86
C LEU A 7 31.38 45.93 -8.49
N ILE A 8 30.25 46.62 -8.36
CA ILE A 8 29.75 47.18 -7.10
C ILE A 8 29.27 46.01 -6.24
N VAL A 9 30.02 45.70 -5.18
CA VAL A 9 29.54 44.85 -4.07
C VAL A 9 28.53 45.67 -3.28
N LEU A 10 27.24 45.49 -3.59
CA LEU A 10 26.15 46.04 -2.80
C LEU A 10 26.09 45.20 -1.50
N GLY A 11 26.75 45.70 -0.45
CA GLY A 11 26.66 45.17 0.91
C GLY A 11 25.23 45.31 1.43
N GLY A 12 24.38 44.33 1.13
CA GLY A 12 23.13 44.14 1.84
C GLY A 12 23.44 43.59 3.22
N ILE A 13 23.22 44.41 4.25
CA ILE A 13 23.19 43.96 5.63
C ILE A 13 22.03 42.95 5.71
N VAL A 14 22.36 41.66 5.72
CA VAL A 14 21.39 40.61 6.04
C VAL A 14 21.08 40.77 7.52
N TRP A 15 19.99 41.47 7.82
CA TRP A 15 19.39 41.45 9.15
C TRP A 15 18.85 40.04 9.37
N ALA A 16 19.68 39.16 9.94
CA ALA A 16 19.18 37.95 10.57
C ALA A 16 18.37 38.40 11.79
N GLN A 17 17.05 38.54 11.62
CA GLN A 17 16.14 38.78 12.72
C GLN A 17 16.03 37.48 13.53
N THR A 18 16.96 37.26 14.46
CA THR A 18 16.70 36.38 15.59
C THR A 18 15.79 37.14 16.54
N THR A 19 14.50 37.21 16.21
CA THR A 19 13.48 37.57 17.19
C THR A 19 13.53 36.47 18.25
N PRO A 20 13.95 36.77 19.50
CA PRO A 20 13.83 35.78 20.56
C PRO A 20 12.34 35.60 20.80
N GLN A 21 11.75 34.54 20.25
CA GLN A 21 10.41 34.14 20.64
C GLN A 21 10.50 33.76 22.11
N ALA A 22 9.96 34.60 22.98
CA ALA A 22 9.68 34.23 24.37
C ALA A 22 8.57 33.17 24.35
N LEU A 23 8.96 31.93 24.04
CA LEU A 23 8.05 30.79 24.05
C LEU A 23 7.67 30.52 25.50
N SER A 24 6.36 30.45 25.76
CA SER A 24 5.90 29.92 27.04
C SER A 24 6.27 28.44 27.13
N LEU A 25 6.41 27.90 28.34
CA LEU A 25 6.65 26.46 28.54
C LEU A 25 5.63 25.59 27.78
N LYS A 26 4.37 26.04 27.70
CA LYS A 26 3.31 25.36 26.94
C LYS A 26 3.57 25.36 25.44
N ASP A 27 4.13 26.44 24.90
CA ASP A 27 4.46 26.52 23.47
C ASP A 27 5.69 25.69 23.12
N CYS A 28 6.71 25.64 24.00
CA CYS A 28 7.84 24.72 23.87
C CYS A 28 7.40 23.26 23.86
N ILE A 29 6.50 22.87 24.77
CA ILE A 29 5.94 21.51 24.81
C ILE A 29 5.16 21.20 23.54
N ARG A 30 4.31 22.13 23.06
CA ARG A 30 3.52 21.92 21.84
C ARG A 30 4.43 21.75 20.62
N HIS A 31 5.44 22.61 20.46
CA HIS A 31 6.39 22.55 19.38
C HIS A 31 7.19 21.24 19.41
N ALA A 32 7.67 20.84 20.60
CA ALA A 32 8.38 19.58 20.77
C ALA A 32 7.50 18.36 20.43
N LEU A 33 6.23 18.33 20.84
CA LEU A 33 5.33 17.22 20.52
C LEU A 33 4.98 17.16 19.02
N GLN A 34 4.90 18.29 18.34
CA GLN A 34 4.57 18.37 16.91
C GLN A 34 5.76 18.01 16.02
N HIS A 35 6.98 18.34 16.43
CA HIS A 35 8.19 18.16 15.63
C HIS A 35 9.19 17.14 16.18
N SER A 36 8.87 16.44 17.27
CA SER A 36 9.71 15.34 17.76
C SER A 36 9.61 14.13 16.82
N PRO A 37 10.72 13.68 16.20
CA PRO A 37 10.73 12.50 15.35
C PRO A 37 10.28 11.24 16.10
N THR A 38 10.63 11.12 17.39
CA THR A 38 10.24 9.97 18.23
C THR A 38 8.72 9.89 18.42
N VAL A 39 8.06 11.02 18.68
CA VAL A 39 6.60 11.08 18.85
C VAL A 39 5.90 10.83 17.51
N GLN A 40 6.43 11.36 16.41
CA GLN A 40 5.88 11.12 15.08
C GLN A 40 6.01 9.65 14.66
N ASN A 41 7.18 9.03 14.87
CA ASN A 41 7.41 7.63 14.53
C ASN A 41 6.49 6.70 15.33
N SER A 42 6.40 6.88 16.64
CA SER A 42 5.50 6.09 17.48
C SER A 42 4.01 6.28 17.13
N TYR A 43 3.63 7.47 16.65
CA TYR A 43 2.30 7.70 16.10
C TYR A 43 2.08 6.91 14.79
N LEU A 44 3.04 6.93 13.86
CA LEU A 44 2.97 6.16 12.62
C LEU A 44 2.89 4.65 12.91
N ASP A 45 3.63 4.14 13.90
CA ASP A 45 3.56 2.75 14.34
C ASP A 45 2.16 2.38 14.88
N TYR A 46 1.53 3.28 15.64
CA TYR A 46 0.16 3.11 16.08
C TYR A 46 -0.83 3.08 14.89
N GLN A 47 -0.66 3.97 13.91
CA GLN A 47 -1.48 3.96 12.70
C GLN A 47 -1.31 2.66 11.91
N LEU A 48 -0.06 2.22 11.74
CA LEU A 48 0.28 0.97 11.06
C LEU A 48 -0.36 -0.23 11.74
N ALA A 49 -0.27 -0.32 13.08
CA ALA A 49 -0.95 -1.37 13.84
C ALA A 49 -2.48 -1.34 13.67
N ARG A 50 -3.07 -0.14 13.57
CA ARG A 50 -4.51 0.02 13.30
C ARG A 50 -4.88 -0.50 11.91
N GLN A 51 -4.06 -0.22 10.90
CA GLN A 51 -4.27 -0.74 9.54
C GLN A 51 -4.07 -2.26 9.49
N LYS A 52 -3.10 -2.80 10.25
CA LYS A 52 -2.90 -4.25 10.35
C LYS A 52 -4.14 -4.97 10.88
N ILE A 53 -4.85 -4.39 11.86
CA ILE A 53 -6.15 -4.93 12.29
C ILE A 53 -7.17 -4.92 11.15
N ALA A 54 -7.21 -3.87 10.35
CA ALA A 54 -8.11 -3.78 9.20
C ALA A 54 -7.76 -4.83 8.14
N GLU A 55 -6.48 -5.07 7.86
CA GLU A 55 -6.01 -6.15 6.98
C GLU A 55 -6.43 -7.52 7.48
N VAL A 56 -6.16 -7.84 8.75
CA VAL A 56 -6.56 -9.12 9.34
C VAL A 56 -8.08 -9.26 9.32
N ARG A 57 -8.83 -8.20 9.63
CA ARG A 57 -10.30 -8.23 9.53
C ARG A 57 -10.77 -8.49 8.10
N ALA A 58 -10.15 -7.83 7.11
CA ALA A 58 -10.49 -7.96 5.70
C ALA A 58 -10.29 -9.39 5.20
N ALA A 59 -9.29 -10.12 5.70
CA ALA A 59 -9.10 -11.53 5.36
C ALA A 59 -10.30 -12.44 5.72
N GLY A 60 -11.14 -12.03 6.68
CA GLY A 60 -12.37 -12.74 7.03
C GLY A 60 -13.61 -12.26 6.29
N LEU A 61 -13.51 -11.19 5.50
CA LEU A 61 -14.60 -10.69 4.67
C LEU A 61 -14.63 -11.43 3.33
N PRO A 62 -15.80 -11.52 2.66
CA PRO A 62 -15.88 -12.05 1.31
C PRO A 62 -14.99 -11.24 0.37
N GLN A 63 -14.10 -11.95 -0.33
CA GLN A 63 -13.22 -11.41 -1.35
C GLN A 63 -13.91 -11.60 -2.71
N LEU A 64 -13.94 -10.54 -3.51
CA LEU A 64 -14.44 -10.59 -4.89
C LEU A 64 -13.27 -10.37 -5.84
N THR A 65 -13.11 -11.26 -6.81
CA THR A 65 -12.06 -11.17 -7.83
C THR A 65 -12.70 -11.24 -9.21
N GLY A 66 -12.49 -10.22 -10.01
CA GLY A 66 -12.85 -10.20 -11.42
C GLY A 66 -11.63 -10.51 -12.28
N ASN A 67 -11.80 -11.35 -13.30
CA ASN A 67 -10.77 -11.64 -14.29
C ASN A 67 -11.34 -11.38 -15.69
N ALA A 68 -10.50 -10.81 -16.54
CA ALA A 68 -10.78 -10.64 -17.96
C ALA A 68 -9.58 -11.16 -18.75
N SER A 69 -9.80 -12.13 -19.62
CA SER A 69 -8.77 -12.72 -20.48
C SER A 69 -9.21 -12.63 -21.93
N LEU A 70 -8.40 -11.99 -22.77
CA LEU A 70 -8.57 -12.01 -24.21
C LEU A 70 -7.41 -12.82 -24.81
N ARG A 71 -7.73 -13.87 -25.55
CA ARG A 71 -6.77 -14.75 -26.20
C ARG A 71 -7.00 -14.74 -27.70
N TYR A 72 -5.92 -14.50 -28.45
CA TYR A 72 -5.90 -14.66 -29.91
C TYR A 72 -5.10 -15.89 -30.29
N PHE A 73 -5.73 -16.81 -31.00
CA PHE A 73 -5.10 -18.00 -31.55
C PHE A 73 -4.63 -17.71 -32.98
N ILE A 74 -3.32 -17.56 -33.17
CA ILE A 74 -2.70 -17.38 -34.50
C ILE A 74 -3.02 -18.58 -35.40
N GLU A 75 -3.04 -19.79 -34.83
CA GLU A 75 -3.55 -21.00 -35.47
C GLU A 75 -4.54 -21.69 -34.54
N ILE A 76 -5.74 -21.96 -35.06
CA ILE A 76 -6.80 -22.62 -34.31
C ILE A 76 -6.40 -24.10 -34.13
N PRO A 77 -6.48 -24.67 -32.91
CA PRO A 77 -6.18 -26.07 -32.67
C PRO A 77 -6.95 -26.98 -33.65
N THR A 78 -6.20 -27.79 -34.40
CA THR A 78 -6.77 -28.81 -35.30
C THR A 78 -6.97 -30.10 -34.52
N SER A 79 -8.17 -30.67 -34.61
CA SER A 79 -8.48 -32.00 -34.08
C SER A 79 -8.60 -32.97 -35.24
N LEU A 80 -8.06 -34.18 -35.08
CA LEU A 80 -8.16 -35.25 -36.06
C LEU A 80 -9.40 -36.07 -35.76
N VAL A 81 -10.39 -36.00 -36.65
CA VAL A 81 -11.62 -36.80 -36.54
C VAL A 81 -11.51 -37.99 -37.48
N PRO A 82 -11.88 -39.23 -37.07
CA PRO A 82 -11.92 -40.37 -37.97
C PRO A 82 -12.81 -40.06 -39.18
N GLY A 83 -12.26 -40.25 -40.39
CA GLY A 83 -12.96 -39.98 -41.64
C GLY A 83 -14.21 -40.85 -41.85
N GLU A 84 -14.37 -41.92 -41.06
CA GLU A 84 -15.56 -42.77 -41.01
C GLU A 84 -16.84 -41.98 -40.71
N PHE A 85 -16.74 -40.87 -39.95
CA PHE A 85 -17.87 -39.97 -39.67
C PHE A 85 -18.31 -39.12 -40.87
N PHE A 86 -17.47 -38.99 -41.88
CA PHE A 86 -17.69 -38.17 -43.08
C PHE A 86 -17.74 -39.02 -44.37
N GLY A 87 -17.84 -40.35 -44.25
CA GLY A 87 -17.93 -41.27 -45.38
C GLY A 87 -16.59 -41.63 -46.06
N ALA A 88 -15.46 -41.32 -45.43
CA ALA A 88 -14.13 -41.62 -45.96
C ALA A 88 -13.65 -43.05 -45.57
N PRO A 89 -12.66 -43.62 -46.29
CA PRO A 89 -12.15 -44.97 -46.02
C PRO A 89 -11.62 -45.13 -44.59
N ARG A 90 -11.83 -46.33 -44.00
CA ARG A 90 -11.32 -46.68 -42.66
C ARG A 90 -9.82 -46.40 -42.55
N GLY A 91 -9.42 -45.73 -41.48
CA GLY A 91 -8.02 -45.34 -41.23
C GLY A 91 -7.61 -43.96 -41.80
N THR A 92 -8.51 -43.22 -42.44
CA THR A 92 -8.26 -41.82 -42.81
C THR A 92 -8.65 -40.88 -41.67
N PHE A 93 -7.84 -39.86 -41.41
CA PHE A 93 -8.12 -38.80 -40.43
C PHE A 93 -8.31 -37.48 -41.16
N ILE A 94 -9.42 -36.79 -40.90
CA ILE A 94 -9.69 -35.47 -41.47
C ILE A 94 -9.34 -34.43 -40.41
N PRO A 95 -8.45 -33.47 -40.70
CA PRO A 95 -8.16 -32.38 -39.79
C PRO A 95 -9.34 -31.40 -39.78
N VAL A 96 -9.98 -31.25 -38.63
CA VAL A 96 -11.07 -30.30 -38.44
C VAL A 96 -10.65 -29.28 -37.39
N ARG A 97 -10.84 -28.00 -37.72
CA ARG A 97 -10.59 -26.88 -36.81
C ARG A 97 -11.90 -26.56 -36.12
N PHE A 98 -11.96 -26.74 -34.80
CA PHE A 98 -13.13 -26.40 -34.01
C PHE A 98 -12.79 -25.17 -33.16
N GLY A 99 -13.44 -24.04 -33.44
CA GLY A 99 -13.32 -22.84 -32.62
C GLY A 99 -13.21 -21.54 -33.41
N VAL A 100 -13.02 -20.46 -32.67
CA VAL A 100 -12.84 -19.08 -33.16
C VAL A 100 -11.45 -18.56 -32.78
N PRO A 101 -10.82 -17.70 -33.60
CA PRO A 101 -9.47 -17.21 -33.32
C PRO A 101 -9.42 -16.24 -32.14
N TYR A 102 -10.52 -15.56 -31.81
CA TYR A 102 -10.62 -14.69 -30.65
C TYR A 102 -11.46 -15.36 -29.56
N ASN A 103 -10.90 -15.45 -28.36
CA ASN A 103 -11.60 -15.94 -27.19
C ASN A 103 -11.54 -14.88 -26.08
N LEU A 104 -12.70 -14.37 -25.68
CA LEU A 104 -12.86 -13.45 -24.56
C LEU A 104 -13.51 -14.20 -23.40
N GLU A 105 -12.81 -14.27 -22.27
CA GLU A 105 -13.28 -14.87 -21.03
C GLU A 105 -13.39 -13.79 -19.95
N LEU A 106 -14.60 -13.62 -19.43
CA LEU A 106 -14.89 -12.72 -18.31
C LEU A 106 -15.41 -13.56 -17.16
N SER A 107 -14.77 -13.50 -15.99
CA SER A 107 -15.19 -14.26 -14.81
C SER A 107 -15.16 -13.40 -13.56
N VAL A 108 -16.11 -13.65 -12.65
CA VAL A 108 -16.17 -13.02 -11.33
C VAL A 108 -16.29 -14.15 -10.31
N THR A 109 -15.35 -14.19 -9.36
CA THR A 109 -15.28 -15.21 -8.31
C THR A 109 -15.42 -14.54 -6.95
N GLY A 110 -16.31 -15.08 -6.11
CA GLY A 110 -16.46 -14.67 -4.71
C GLY A 110 -15.97 -15.77 -3.78
N THR A 111 -15.06 -15.44 -2.88
CA THR A 111 -14.49 -16.39 -1.91
C THR A 111 -14.71 -15.85 -0.50
N GLN A 112 -15.30 -16.65 0.38
CA GLN A 112 -15.53 -16.30 1.77
C GLN A 112 -14.98 -17.36 2.70
N LEU A 113 -14.27 -16.91 3.74
CA LEU A 113 -13.88 -17.77 4.85
C LEU A 113 -15.10 -18.05 5.73
N LEU A 114 -15.55 -19.31 5.77
CA LEU A 114 -16.67 -19.70 6.64
C LEU A 114 -16.23 -19.85 8.09
N PHE A 115 -15.09 -20.52 8.33
CA PHE A 115 -14.51 -20.67 9.67
C PHE A 115 -13.03 -21.03 9.61
N ASP A 116 -12.20 -20.33 10.38
CA ASP A 116 -10.79 -20.66 10.62
C ASP A 116 -10.41 -20.24 12.05
N GLY A 117 -9.91 -21.18 12.86
CA GLY A 117 -9.47 -20.89 14.23
C GLY A 117 -8.27 -19.94 14.27
N THR A 118 -7.38 -20.01 13.28
CA THR A 118 -6.18 -19.17 13.21
C THR A 118 -6.53 -17.70 12.95
N TYR A 119 -7.63 -17.43 12.24
CA TYR A 119 -8.13 -16.07 12.00
C TYR A 119 -8.44 -15.34 13.30
N PHE A 120 -9.15 -15.97 14.23
CA PHE A 120 -9.55 -15.34 15.49
C PHE A 120 -8.34 -15.05 16.38
N VAL A 121 -7.39 -16.00 16.44
CA VAL A 121 -6.13 -15.82 17.18
C VAL A 121 -5.30 -14.69 16.56
N GLY A 122 -5.20 -14.64 15.22
CA GLY A 122 -4.51 -13.56 14.50
C GLY A 122 -5.17 -12.20 14.73
N LEU A 123 -6.50 -12.13 14.78
CA LEU A 123 -7.23 -10.90 15.08
C LEU A 123 -6.98 -10.43 16.52
N GLN A 124 -6.90 -11.36 17.48
CA GLN A 124 -6.57 -11.05 18.86
C GLN A 124 -5.13 -10.54 18.98
N ALA A 125 -4.18 -11.18 18.29
CA ALA A 125 -2.79 -10.74 18.25
C ALA A 125 -2.66 -9.33 17.66
N ALA A 126 -3.33 -9.04 16.54
CA ALA A 126 -3.34 -7.71 15.94
C ALA A 126 -3.91 -6.64 16.89
N ARG A 127 -4.95 -6.97 17.67
CA ARG A 127 -5.50 -6.07 18.70
C ARG A 127 -4.49 -5.79 19.82
N ALA A 128 -3.78 -6.82 20.29
CA ALA A 128 -2.75 -6.67 21.31
C ALA A 128 -1.60 -5.76 20.82
N VAL A 129 -1.17 -5.92 19.56
CA VAL A 129 -0.14 -5.06 18.95
C VAL A 129 -0.59 -3.61 18.88
N LYS A 130 -1.84 -3.32 18.48
CA LYS A 130 -2.38 -1.95 18.48
C LYS A 130 -2.39 -1.33 19.89
N GLU A 131 -2.78 -2.09 20.90
CA GLU A 131 -2.78 -1.61 22.28
C GLU A 131 -1.35 -1.30 22.76
N LEU A 132 -0.39 -2.17 22.41
CA LEU A 132 1.02 -1.95 22.71
C LEU A 132 1.55 -0.67 22.04
N THR A 133 1.34 -0.50 20.73
CA THR A 133 1.82 0.69 20.01
C THR A 133 1.13 1.97 20.46
N TYR A 134 -0.15 1.90 20.85
CA TYR A 134 -0.84 3.04 21.47
C TYR A 134 -0.19 3.45 22.80
N ARG A 135 0.16 2.49 23.66
CA ARG A 135 0.87 2.77 24.91
C ARG A 135 2.26 3.33 24.68
N THR A 136 3.00 2.78 23.72
CA THR A 136 4.32 3.30 23.32
C THR A 136 4.22 4.74 22.83
N TYR A 137 3.23 5.08 22.01
CA TYR A 137 2.98 6.45 21.57
C TYR A 137 2.72 7.41 22.75
N GLN A 138 1.85 7.03 23.69
CA GLN A 138 1.61 7.86 24.88
C GLN A 138 2.87 8.03 25.73
N ARG A 139 3.63 6.94 25.92
CA ARG A 139 4.91 6.98 26.62
C ARG A 139 5.90 7.94 25.96
N SER A 140 6.07 7.88 24.64
CA SER A 140 6.96 8.78 23.90
C SER A 140 6.53 10.25 24.04
N ARG A 141 5.22 10.53 24.07
CA ARG A 141 4.73 11.89 24.36
C ARG A 141 5.09 12.34 25.77
N THR A 142 4.86 11.50 26.77
CA THR A 142 5.19 11.81 28.17
C THR A 142 6.69 12.04 28.34
N GLU A 143 7.53 11.22 27.71
CA GLU A 143 9.00 11.38 27.74
C GLU A 143 9.43 12.67 27.06
N ALA A 144 8.83 13.04 25.92
CA ALA A 144 9.09 14.31 25.25
C ALA A 144 8.70 15.52 26.12
N VAL A 145 7.54 15.48 26.78
CA VAL A 145 7.12 16.54 27.73
C VAL A 145 8.07 16.60 28.94
N ALA A 146 8.45 15.44 29.50
CA ALA A 146 9.37 15.36 30.61
C ALA A 146 10.77 15.90 30.25
N ALA A 147 11.25 15.66 29.03
CA ALA A 147 12.53 16.18 28.56
C ALA A 147 12.52 17.71 28.43
N VAL A 148 11.44 18.30 27.90
CA VAL A 148 11.29 19.76 27.76
C VAL A 148 11.10 20.45 29.11
N THR A 149 10.45 19.80 30.07
CA THR A 149 10.19 20.37 31.40
C THR A 149 11.38 20.26 32.35
N LYS A 150 12.31 19.33 32.12
CA LYS A 150 13.54 19.15 32.91
C LYS A 150 14.75 19.93 32.35
N ALA A 151 14.68 20.37 31.10
CA ALA A 151 15.69 21.21 30.44
C ALA A 151 15.54 22.67 30.89
#